data_AF-A0A260YZN1-F1
#
_entry.id   AF-A0A260YZN1-F1
#
_cell.length_a   1.000
_cell.length_b   1.000
_cell.length_c   1.000
_cell.angle_alpha   90.00
_cell.angle_beta   90.00
_cell.angle_gamma   90.00
#
_symmetry.space_group_name_H-M   'P 1'
#
loop_
_entity.id
_entity.type
_entity.pdbx_description
1 polymer ?
#
loop_
_entity_poly.entity_id
_entity_poly.type
_entity_poly.pdbx_seq_one_letter_code
_entity_poly.pdbx_strand_id
1 'polypeptide(L)'
;MDQTNAVCLDCRHGMIPSIPDRLSLALEIQKSVNEQLHQAQDILEVADNERLKLEQHLKGSRIQSEVSTRQLLEAALRSIGCDSRIWYQDLTGNQARKFLRHSSIDKVLAVFTSNIRRAPNASEKQKIDLMRSVMLDLATLMSAASNSVENDDEIEEIERVLERFVGNLREAQPDASVTPKLHLLSSHLIPYLKRYRSWGRVSEQGIESLHAIFNRLNVRFAAVRDPIQKATLIVDRLSHFNLIFDIGSSWFKEE
;
A
#
# COMPACT_ATOMS: atom_id res chain seq x y z
N MET A 1 -29.92 6.43 -10.28
CA MET A 1 -31.01 6.38 -11.29
C MET A 1 -32.15 7.17 -10.71
N ASP A 2 -32.10 8.49 -10.90
CA ASP A 2 -33.18 9.38 -10.47
C ASP A 2 -34.34 9.24 -11.45
N GLN A 3 -35.44 8.66 -10.97
CA GLN A 3 -36.76 8.70 -11.62
C GLN A 3 -37.40 10.06 -11.37
N THR A 4 -36.77 11.16 -11.80
CA THR A 4 -37.32 12.51 -11.65
C THR A 4 -37.98 12.96 -12.95
N ASN A 5 -39.32 12.85 -12.95
CA ASN A 5 -40.28 13.51 -13.85
C ASN A 5 -40.14 13.23 -15.36
N ALA A 6 -40.50 12.02 -15.80
CA ALA A 6 -40.88 11.78 -17.19
C ALA A 6 -42.23 12.46 -17.47
N VAL A 7 -42.20 13.73 -17.89
CA VAL A 7 -43.38 14.50 -18.26
C VAL A 7 -43.78 14.15 -19.70
N CYS A 8 -45.07 13.87 -19.93
CA CYS A 8 -45.59 13.53 -21.25
C CYS A 8 -45.38 14.70 -22.25
N LEU A 9 -45.25 14.40 -23.55
CA LEU A 9 -45.01 15.43 -24.59
C LEU A 9 -46.06 16.56 -24.56
N ASP A 10 -47.32 16.20 -24.33
CA ASP A 10 -48.45 17.14 -24.21
C ASP A 10 -48.32 18.01 -22.94
N CYS A 11 -47.92 17.39 -21.84
CA CYS A 11 -47.72 18.00 -20.54
C CYS A 11 -46.51 18.97 -20.56
N ARG A 12 -45.50 18.71 -21.41
CA ARG A 12 -44.30 19.53 -21.56
C ARG A 12 -44.54 20.81 -22.37
N HIS A 13 -45.49 20.78 -23.31
CA HIS A 13 -45.79 21.90 -24.22
C HIS A 13 -47.09 22.64 -23.86
N GLY A 14 -47.86 22.14 -22.88
CA GLY A 14 -49.07 22.80 -22.38
C GLY A 14 -50.28 22.75 -23.34
N MET A 15 -50.16 22.08 -24.48
CA MET A 15 -51.22 21.84 -25.46
C MET A 15 -51.05 20.44 -26.08
N ILE A 16 -52.15 19.85 -26.57
CA ILE A 16 -52.14 18.59 -27.32
C ILE A 16 -51.74 18.90 -28.77
N PRO A 17 -50.50 18.59 -29.23
CA PRO A 17 -50.08 18.90 -30.58
C PRO A 17 -50.80 17.99 -31.58
N SER A 18 -51.06 18.48 -32.79
CA SER A 18 -51.64 17.66 -33.85
C SER A 18 -50.70 16.50 -34.22
N ILE A 19 -51.21 15.44 -34.86
CA ILE A 19 -50.39 14.28 -35.26
C ILE A 19 -49.17 14.71 -36.12
N PRO A 20 -49.30 15.62 -37.11
CA PRO A 20 -48.16 16.17 -37.83
C PRO A 20 -47.14 16.90 -36.93
N ASP A 21 -47.61 17.69 -35.96
CA ASP A 21 -46.73 18.43 -35.05
C ASP A 21 -45.96 17.49 -34.12
N ARG A 22 -46.63 16.43 -33.63
CA ARG A 22 -45.98 15.38 -32.84
C ARG A 22 -44.87 14.68 -33.63
N LEU A 23 -45.11 14.40 -34.91
CA LEU A 23 -44.10 13.82 -35.79
C LEU A 23 -42.91 14.77 -35.97
N SER A 24 -43.16 16.05 -36.20
CA SER A 24 -42.10 17.07 -36.36
C SER A 24 -41.22 17.19 -35.11
N LEU A 25 -41.85 17.20 -33.93
CA LEU A 25 -41.16 17.31 -32.65
C LEU A 25 -40.37 16.05 -32.31
N ALA A 26 -40.90 14.86 -32.64
CA ALA A 26 -40.17 13.60 -32.49
C ALA A 26 -38.93 13.56 -33.40
N LEU A 27 -39.04 14.07 -34.63
CA LEU A 27 -37.91 14.18 -35.57
C LEU A 27 -36.85 15.18 -35.06
N GLU A 28 -37.27 16.29 -34.47
CA GLU A 28 -36.36 17.29 -33.88
C GLU A 28 -35.61 16.73 -32.65
N ILE A 29 -36.33 16.03 -31.76
CA ILE A 29 -35.71 15.33 -30.62
C ILE A 29 -34.74 14.26 -31.11
N GLN A 30 -35.12 13.47 -32.12
CA GLN A 30 -34.25 12.45 -32.70
C GLN A 30 -32.96 13.07 -33.26
N LYS A 31 -33.08 14.20 -33.96
CA LYS A 31 -31.94 14.93 -34.49
C LYS A 31 -31.03 15.43 -33.37
N SER A 32 -31.58 16.07 -32.34
CA SER A 32 -30.81 16.57 -31.20
C SER A 32 -30.11 15.45 -30.43
N VAL A 33 -30.76 14.30 -30.22
CA VAL A 33 -30.14 13.13 -29.56
C VAL A 33 -29.02 12.55 -30.41
N ASN A 34 -29.17 12.47 -31.73
CA ASN A 34 -28.10 12.02 -32.62
C ASN A 34 -26.90 12.97 -32.60
N GLU A 35 -27.13 14.28 -32.58
CA GLU A 35 -26.05 15.28 -32.47
C GLU A 35 -25.30 15.15 -31.14
N GLN A 36 -26.02 14.96 -30.03
CA GLN A 36 -25.41 14.72 -28.71
C GLN A 36 -24.63 13.40 -28.67
N LEU A 37 -25.13 12.35 -29.32
CA LEU A 37 -24.45 11.06 -29.41
C LEU A 37 -23.14 11.16 -30.20
N HIS A 38 -23.15 11.88 -31.33
CA HIS A 38 -21.93 12.15 -32.09
C HIS A 38 -20.90 12.94 -31.28
N GLN A 39 -21.33 14.02 -30.61
CA GLN A 39 -20.42 14.79 -29.75
C GLN A 39 -19.83 13.94 -28.61
N ALA A 40 -20.63 13.07 -27.99
CA ALA A 40 -20.15 12.16 -26.97
C ALA A 40 -19.14 11.13 -27.51
N GLN A 41 -19.36 10.63 -28.73
CA GLN A 41 -18.41 9.74 -29.41
C GLN A 41 -17.07 10.45 -29.69
N ASP A 42 -17.12 11.69 -30.20
CA ASP A 42 -15.92 12.48 -30.47
C ASP A 42 -15.12 12.74 -29.19
N ILE A 43 -15.81 13.12 -28.10
CA ILE A 43 -15.18 13.33 -26.78
C ILE A 43 -14.55 12.03 -26.27
N LEU A 44 -15.23 10.89 -26.40
CA LEU A 44 -14.70 9.60 -26.00
C LEU A 44 -13.46 9.21 -26.80
N GLU A 45 -13.45 9.47 -28.11
CA GLU A 45 -12.30 9.20 -28.98
C GLU A 45 -11.10 10.08 -28.59
N VAL A 46 -11.32 11.37 -28.32
CA VAL A 46 -10.27 12.27 -27.83
C VAL A 46 -9.73 11.79 -26.48
N ALA A 47 -10.62 11.45 -25.54
CA ALA A 47 -10.23 10.97 -24.22
C ALA A 47 -9.45 9.65 -24.28
N ASP A 48 -9.83 8.71 -25.16
CA ASP A 48 -9.10 7.45 -25.31
C ASP A 48 -7.73 7.66 -25.96
N ASN A 49 -7.63 8.58 -26.93
CA ASN A 49 -6.35 8.98 -27.53
C ASN A 49 -5.42 9.67 -26.51
N GLU A 50 -5.95 10.55 -25.66
CA GLU A 50 -5.17 11.16 -24.58
C GLU A 50 -4.74 10.16 -23.52
N ARG A 51 -5.64 9.25 -23.12
CA ARG A 51 -5.31 8.13 -22.22
C ARG A 51 -4.19 7.28 -22.81
N LEU A 52 -4.25 6.96 -24.11
CA LEU A 52 -3.20 6.21 -24.81
C LEU A 52 -1.87 6.95 -24.83
N LYS A 53 -1.86 8.26 -25.09
CA LYS A 53 -0.66 9.12 -25.05
C LYS A 53 -0.07 9.20 -23.63
N LEU A 54 -0.90 9.39 -22.61
CA LEU A 54 -0.47 9.40 -21.21
C LEU A 54 0.06 8.03 -20.78
N GLU A 55 -0.59 6.94 -21.20
CA GLU A 55 -0.07 5.59 -20.97
C GLU A 55 1.27 5.37 -21.66
N GLN A 56 1.47 5.89 -22.88
CA GLN A 56 2.75 5.83 -23.59
C GLN A 56 3.84 6.65 -22.88
N HIS A 57 3.51 7.83 -22.37
CA HIS A 57 4.44 8.69 -21.62
C HIS A 57 4.79 8.08 -20.26
N LEU A 58 3.82 7.48 -19.57
CA LEU A 58 4.02 6.82 -18.27
C LEU A 58 4.77 5.47 -18.39
N LYS A 59 4.57 4.74 -19.50
CA LYS A 59 5.15 3.39 -19.71
C LYS A 59 6.46 3.39 -20.51
N GLY A 60 6.83 4.50 -21.16
CA GLY A 60 7.99 4.57 -22.04
C GLY A 60 7.80 3.72 -23.30
N SER A 61 7.74 4.38 -24.46
CA SER A 61 7.79 3.81 -25.83
C SER A 61 7.37 2.33 -25.97
N ARG A 62 6.08 2.10 -26.23
CA ARG A 62 5.47 0.79 -26.51
C ARG A 62 5.92 0.14 -27.84
N ILE A 63 6.94 0.69 -28.52
CA ILE A 63 7.42 0.29 -29.87
C ILE A 63 8.72 -0.54 -29.78
N GLN A 64 8.95 -1.25 -28.68
CA GLN A 64 9.94 -2.33 -28.66
C GLN A 64 9.27 -3.58 -28.12
N SER A 65 9.40 -4.68 -28.87
CA SER A 65 9.00 -6.06 -28.55
C SER A 65 9.70 -6.65 -27.32
N GLU A 66 10.15 -5.81 -26.38
CA GLU A 66 11.11 -6.15 -25.34
C GLU A 66 10.61 -5.68 -23.97
N VAL A 67 10.70 -6.57 -22.99
CA VAL A 67 10.29 -6.30 -21.61
C VAL A 67 11.36 -5.44 -20.93
N SER A 68 11.00 -4.23 -20.53
CA SER A 68 11.91 -3.31 -19.80
C SER A 68 12.26 -3.83 -18.40
N THR A 69 13.40 -3.42 -17.86
CA THR A 69 13.82 -3.70 -16.46
C THR A 69 12.73 -3.34 -15.46
N ARG A 70 12.02 -2.22 -15.71
CA ARG A 70 10.89 -1.80 -14.89
C ARG A 70 9.77 -2.83 -14.88
N GLN A 71 9.38 -3.35 -16.05
CA GLN A 71 8.35 -4.39 -16.14
C GLN A 71 8.78 -5.70 -15.47
N LEU A 72 10.05 -6.07 -15.60
CA LEU A 72 10.61 -7.23 -14.88
C LEU A 72 10.58 -7.02 -13.36
N LEU A 73 10.93 -5.82 -12.88
CA LEU A 73 10.88 -5.47 -11.46
C LEU A 73 9.44 -5.48 -10.94
N GLU A 74 8.50 -4.87 -11.66
CA GLU A 74 7.09 -4.89 -11.31
C GLU A 74 6.54 -6.33 -11.30
N ALA A 75 6.94 -7.18 -12.25
CA ALA A 75 6.55 -8.60 -12.27
C ALA A 75 7.13 -9.38 -11.08
N ALA A 76 8.40 -9.14 -10.73
CA ALA A 76 9.02 -9.75 -9.56
C ALA A 76 8.29 -9.34 -8.27
N LEU A 77 8.05 -8.03 -8.09
CA LEU A 77 7.32 -7.48 -6.95
C LEU A 77 5.88 -8.01 -6.84
N ARG A 78 5.14 -8.10 -7.95
CA ARG A 78 3.81 -8.74 -7.98
C ARG A 78 3.86 -10.19 -7.52
N SER A 79 4.84 -10.94 -8.02
CA SER A 79 4.95 -12.38 -7.74
C SER A 79 5.21 -12.70 -6.27
N ILE A 80 5.75 -11.74 -5.51
CA ILE A 80 5.96 -11.84 -4.05
C ILE A 80 4.85 -11.17 -3.24
N GLY A 81 3.80 -10.66 -3.92
CA GLY A 81 2.66 -9.99 -3.28
C GLY A 81 2.94 -8.55 -2.82
N CYS A 82 3.93 -7.89 -3.43
CA CYS A 82 4.30 -6.49 -3.19
C CYS A 82 3.92 -5.60 -4.39
N ASP A 83 2.68 -5.71 -4.88
CA ASP A 83 2.21 -4.92 -6.02
C ASP A 83 1.98 -3.45 -5.62
N SER A 84 2.66 -2.53 -6.31
CA SER A 84 2.56 -1.08 -6.10
C SER A 84 1.36 -0.43 -6.78
N ARG A 85 0.52 -1.19 -7.51
CA ARG A 85 -0.68 -0.65 -8.19
C ARG A 85 -1.82 -0.23 -7.24
N ILE A 86 -1.71 -0.52 -5.95
CA ILE A 86 -2.73 -0.18 -4.95
C ILE A 86 -2.39 1.19 -4.35
N TRP A 87 -2.70 2.31 -5.03
CA TRP A 87 -2.94 3.69 -4.54
C TRP A 87 -2.23 4.24 -3.27
N TYR A 88 -1.15 3.62 -2.83
CA TYR A 88 -0.31 3.96 -1.70
C TYR A 88 1.11 3.93 -2.23
N GLN A 89 1.79 5.07 -2.14
CA GLN A 89 3.15 5.23 -2.65
C GLN A 89 4.18 4.36 -1.89
N ASP A 90 3.77 3.72 -0.78
CA ASP A 90 4.63 2.96 0.12
C ASP A 90 4.15 1.51 0.35
N LEU A 91 5.10 0.62 0.68
CA LEU A 91 4.83 -0.76 1.09
C LEU A 91 4.17 -0.80 2.48
N THR A 92 3.09 -1.57 2.62
CA THR A 92 2.52 -1.89 3.95
C THR A 92 3.47 -2.77 4.78
N GLY A 93 3.30 -2.82 6.10
CA GLY A 93 4.13 -3.67 6.97
C GLY A 93 4.13 -5.15 6.57
N ASN A 94 3.00 -5.68 6.09
CA ASN A 94 2.90 -7.04 5.56
C ASN A 94 3.68 -7.22 4.26
N GLN A 95 3.68 -6.22 3.38
CA GLN A 95 4.46 -6.25 2.14
C GLN A 95 5.95 -6.12 2.45
N ALA A 96 6.36 -5.22 3.35
CA ALA A 96 7.76 -5.11 3.80
C ALA A 96 8.28 -6.45 4.34
N ARG A 97 7.49 -7.14 5.17
CA ARG A 97 7.85 -8.47 5.69
C ARG A 97 7.95 -9.55 4.61
N LYS A 98 7.10 -9.51 3.58
CA LYS A 98 7.21 -10.43 2.43
C LYS A 98 8.45 -10.12 1.59
N PHE A 99 8.69 -8.84 1.33
CA PHE A 99 9.80 -8.35 0.52
C PHE A 99 11.16 -8.72 1.12
N LEU A 100 11.33 -8.55 2.44
CA LEU A 100 12.56 -8.83 3.16
C LEU A 100 12.83 -10.32 3.42
N ARG A 101 12.06 -11.24 2.84
CA ARG A 101 12.42 -12.67 2.87
C ARG A 101 13.61 -12.92 1.95
N HIS A 102 14.54 -13.78 2.37
CA HIS A 102 15.73 -14.13 1.57
C HIS A 102 15.38 -14.47 0.11
N SER A 103 14.40 -15.36 -0.11
CA SER A 103 13.97 -15.75 -1.46
C SER A 103 13.36 -14.60 -2.28
N SER A 104 12.75 -13.61 -1.60
CA SER A 104 12.14 -12.45 -2.26
C SER A 104 13.20 -11.39 -2.62
N ILE A 105 14.16 -11.16 -1.73
CA ILE A 105 15.35 -10.33 -1.99
C ILE A 105 16.08 -10.85 -3.23
N ASP A 106 16.33 -12.16 -3.27
CA ASP A 106 17.04 -12.81 -4.38
C ASP A 106 16.30 -12.65 -5.70
N LYS A 107 14.99 -12.84 -5.68
CA LYS A 107 14.14 -12.71 -6.85
C LYS A 107 14.11 -11.28 -7.39
N VAL A 108 14.09 -10.28 -6.51
CA VAL A 108 14.09 -8.86 -6.89
C VAL A 108 15.45 -8.46 -7.45
N LEU A 109 16.54 -8.84 -6.79
CA LEU A 109 17.89 -8.52 -7.24
C LEU A 109 18.28 -9.27 -8.53
N ALA A 110 17.72 -10.46 -8.75
CA ALA A 110 17.88 -11.20 -10.00
C ALA A 110 17.45 -10.38 -11.23
N VAL A 111 16.51 -9.44 -11.11
CA VAL A 111 16.10 -8.58 -12.22
C VAL A 111 17.25 -7.74 -12.76
N PHE A 112 18.21 -7.36 -11.91
CA PHE A 112 19.36 -6.55 -12.28
C PHE A 112 20.55 -7.38 -12.78
N THR A 113 20.57 -8.69 -12.50
CA THR A 113 21.65 -9.60 -12.94
C THR A 113 21.25 -10.42 -14.17
N SER A 114 19.96 -10.75 -14.32
CA SER A 114 19.42 -11.58 -15.40
C SER A 114 18.90 -10.78 -16.60
N ASN A 115 19.07 -9.45 -16.58
CA ASN A 115 18.57 -8.62 -17.67
C ASN A 115 19.32 -8.94 -18.98
N ILE A 116 18.57 -9.46 -19.95
CA ILE A 116 19.08 -10.07 -21.18
C ILE A 116 19.89 -9.09 -22.04
N ARG A 117 19.70 -7.77 -21.85
CA ARG A 117 20.35 -6.74 -22.67
C ARG A 117 21.84 -6.55 -22.39
N ARG A 118 22.29 -6.74 -21.14
CA ARG A 118 23.67 -6.47 -20.73
C ARG A 118 23.96 -7.10 -19.38
N ALA A 119 25.01 -7.92 -19.31
CA ALA A 119 25.54 -8.38 -18.03
C ALA A 119 26.06 -7.19 -17.20
N PRO A 120 25.79 -7.13 -15.89
CA PRO A 120 26.35 -6.08 -15.04
C PRO A 120 27.88 -6.16 -15.05
N ASN A 121 28.54 -5.01 -15.08
CA ASN A 121 29.98 -4.95 -14.92
C ASN A 121 30.38 -5.25 -13.46
N ALA A 122 31.68 -5.39 -13.19
CA ALA A 122 32.18 -5.75 -11.86
C ALA A 122 31.73 -4.76 -10.76
N SER A 123 31.71 -3.46 -11.07
CA SER A 123 31.28 -2.42 -10.12
C SER A 123 29.77 -2.47 -9.84
N GLU A 124 28.95 -2.70 -10.87
CA GLU A 124 27.50 -2.86 -10.72
C GLU A 124 27.18 -4.12 -9.91
N LYS A 125 27.88 -5.22 -10.17
CA LYS A 125 27.73 -6.45 -9.40
C LYS A 125 28.07 -6.23 -7.92
N GLN A 126 29.17 -5.55 -7.62
CA GLN A 126 29.53 -5.18 -6.25
C GLN A 126 28.42 -4.35 -5.57
N LYS A 127 27.82 -3.38 -6.27
CA LYS A 127 26.69 -2.59 -5.73
C LYS A 127 25.46 -3.44 -5.46
N ILE A 128 25.14 -4.38 -6.34
CA ILE A 128 24.02 -5.33 -6.16
C ILE A 128 24.29 -6.23 -4.95
N ASP A 129 25.51 -6.73 -4.79
CA ASP A 129 25.91 -7.58 -3.66
C ASP A 129 25.90 -6.79 -2.33
N LEU A 130 26.33 -5.53 -2.32
CA LEU A 130 26.20 -4.64 -1.16
C LEU A 130 24.73 -4.40 -0.80
N MET A 131 23.88 -4.10 -1.78
CA MET A 131 22.45 -3.91 -1.55
C MET A 131 21.78 -5.19 -1.04
N ARG A 132 22.21 -6.36 -1.51
CA ARG A 132 21.80 -7.66 -0.98
C ARG A 132 22.11 -7.76 0.51
N SER A 133 23.35 -7.44 0.92
CA SER A 133 23.76 -7.44 2.32
C SER A 133 22.93 -6.46 3.17
N VAL A 134 22.70 -5.24 2.68
CA VAL A 134 21.83 -4.25 3.34
C VAL A 134 20.42 -4.81 3.58
N MET A 135 19.82 -5.42 2.56
CA MET A 135 18.46 -5.97 2.65
C MET A 135 18.38 -7.17 3.61
N LEU A 136 19.42 -8.01 3.65
CA LEU A 136 19.50 -9.15 4.54
C LEU A 136 19.71 -8.71 6.00
N ASP A 137 20.58 -7.74 6.26
CA ASP A 137 20.76 -7.20 7.60
C ASP A 137 19.47 -6.53 8.10
N LEU A 138 18.77 -5.78 7.23
CA LEU A 138 17.48 -5.19 7.55
C LEU A 138 16.40 -6.27 7.84
N ALA A 139 16.42 -7.38 7.12
CA ALA A 139 15.53 -8.51 7.37
C ALA A 139 15.76 -9.13 8.76
N THR A 140 17.03 -9.30 9.16
CA THR A 140 17.42 -9.77 10.48
C THR A 140 16.96 -8.80 11.57
N LEU A 141 17.25 -7.50 11.42
CA LEU A 141 16.81 -6.45 12.34
C LEU A 141 15.29 -6.43 12.51
N MET A 142 14.54 -6.48 11.40
CA MET A 142 13.08 -6.52 11.45
C MET A 142 12.55 -7.78 12.15
N SER A 143 13.27 -8.90 12.06
CA SER A 143 12.89 -10.15 12.72
C SER A 143 13.15 -10.11 14.23
N ALA A 144 14.19 -9.38 14.65
CA ALA A 144 14.49 -9.09 16.05
C ALA A 144 13.54 -8.05 16.68
N ALA A 145 12.76 -7.30 15.88
CA ALA A 145 11.78 -6.33 16.35
C ALA A 145 10.50 -7.01 16.89
N SER A 146 10.68 -7.81 17.94
CA SER A 146 9.71 -8.70 18.57
C SER A 146 9.28 -8.17 19.97
N ASN A 147 8.23 -8.75 20.55
CA ASN A 147 7.75 -8.42 21.89
C ASN A 147 8.48 -9.19 23.01
N SER A 148 9.48 -10.00 22.66
CA SER A 148 10.36 -10.70 23.58
C SER A 148 11.13 -9.73 24.48
N VAL A 149 11.60 -10.27 25.61
CA VAL A 149 12.67 -9.63 26.39
C VAL A 149 13.98 -10.12 25.81
N GLU A 150 14.83 -9.19 25.40
CA GLU A 150 16.15 -9.47 24.85
C GLU A 150 17.19 -9.52 25.97
N ASN A 151 18.00 -10.57 25.99
CA ASN A 151 19.14 -10.71 26.89
C ASN A 151 20.37 -9.93 26.37
N ASP A 152 21.45 -9.88 27.15
CA ASP A 152 22.67 -9.12 26.77
C ASP A 152 23.31 -9.65 25.47
N ASP A 153 23.36 -10.97 25.28
CA ASP A 153 23.95 -11.60 24.08
C ASP A 153 23.12 -11.30 22.83
N GLU A 154 21.79 -11.33 22.95
CA GLU A 154 20.85 -10.96 21.88
C GLU A 154 21.01 -9.49 21.49
N ILE A 155 21.14 -8.58 22.48
CA ILE A 155 21.37 -7.16 22.23
C ILE A 155 22.71 -6.94 21.54
N GLU A 156 23.76 -7.65 21.94
CA GLU A 156 25.07 -7.56 21.30
C GLU A 156 25.02 -8.05 19.84
N GLU A 157 24.27 -9.12 19.56
CA GLU A 157 24.06 -9.58 18.18
C GLU A 157 23.30 -8.54 17.35
N ILE A 158 22.24 -7.93 17.91
CA ILE A 158 21.52 -6.84 17.24
C ILE A 158 22.45 -5.65 16.96
N GLU A 159 23.34 -5.30 17.90
CA GLU A 159 24.36 -4.25 17.75
C GLU A 159 25.30 -4.57 16.58
N ARG A 160 25.84 -5.79 16.51
CA ARG A 160 26.69 -6.24 15.39
C ARG A 160 25.97 -6.19 14.03
N VAL A 161 24.71 -6.63 13.97
CA VAL A 161 23.92 -6.57 12.74
C VAL A 161 23.63 -5.12 12.34
N LEU A 162 23.33 -4.25 13.30
CA LEU A 162 23.06 -2.82 13.05
C LEU A 162 24.29 -2.10 12.52
N GLU A 163 25.47 -2.33 13.10
CA GLU A 163 26.73 -1.76 12.64
C GLU A 163 27.05 -2.19 11.20
N ARG A 164 26.87 -3.48 10.91
CA ARG A 164 27.06 -4.03 9.56
C ARG A 164 26.06 -3.44 8.57
N PHE A 165 24.78 -3.31 8.95
CA PHE A 165 23.75 -2.67 8.16
C PHE A 165 24.13 -1.22 7.80
N VAL A 166 24.54 -0.42 8.80
CA VAL A 166 24.92 0.98 8.60
C VAL A 166 26.17 1.10 7.73
N GLY A 167 27.18 0.25 7.95
CA GLY A 167 28.39 0.21 7.13
C GLY A 167 28.09 -0.09 5.67
N ASN A 168 27.34 -1.18 5.42
CA ASN A 168 26.93 -1.59 4.09
C ASN A 168 26.06 -0.53 3.40
N LEU A 169 25.16 0.13 4.13
CA LEU A 169 24.28 1.15 3.57
C LEU A 169 25.05 2.42 3.16
N ARG A 170 26.05 2.84 3.95
CA ARG A 170 26.94 3.96 3.61
C ARG A 170 27.75 3.70 2.35
N GLU A 171 28.25 2.47 2.17
CA GLU A 171 28.97 2.09 0.95
C GLU A 171 28.04 1.98 -0.26
N ALA A 172 26.85 1.39 -0.07
CA ALA A 172 25.89 1.19 -1.13
C ALA A 172 25.27 2.51 -1.63
N GLN A 173 25.04 3.48 -0.73
CA GLN A 173 24.34 4.74 -1.00
C GLN A 173 25.02 5.93 -0.26
N PRO A 174 26.24 6.33 -0.65
CA PRO A 174 27.03 7.34 0.06
C PRO A 174 26.39 8.74 0.05
N ASP A 175 25.66 9.07 -1.01
CA ASP A 175 25.06 10.39 -1.22
C ASP A 175 23.61 10.48 -0.73
N ALA A 176 23.06 9.40 -0.15
CA ALA A 176 21.67 9.38 0.29
C ALA A 176 21.47 10.14 1.61
N SER A 177 20.39 10.92 1.69
CA SER A 177 19.97 11.57 2.92
C SER A 177 19.42 10.56 3.94
N VAL A 178 19.72 10.78 5.22
CA VAL A 178 19.20 9.94 6.31
C VAL A 178 17.80 10.39 6.70
N THR A 179 16.82 9.48 6.62
CA THR A 179 15.47 9.75 7.11
C THR A 179 15.41 9.69 8.64
N PRO A 180 14.45 10.37 9.31
CA PRO A 180 14.30 10.28 10.76
C PRO A 180 14.16 8.83 11.27
N LYS A 181 13.43 7.96 10.54
CA LYS A 181 13.28 6.55 10.89
C LYS A 181 14.61 5.79 10.83
N LEU A 182 15.42 6.06 9.80
CA LEU A 182 16.75 5.46 9.68
C LEU A 182 17.68 5.96 10.79
N HIS A 183 17.62 7.24 11.15
CA HIS A 183 18.39 7.79 12.27
C HIS A 183 18.01 7.16 13.61
N LEU A 184 16.71 7.03 13.90
CA LEU A 184 16.22 6.35 15.10
C LEU A 184 16.76 4.91 15.19
N LEU A 185 16.68 4.17 14.08
CA LEU A 185 17.21 2.82 13.99
C LEU A 185 18.73 2.78 14.23
N SER A 186 19.51 3.63 13.56
CA SER A 186 20.97 3.57 13.59
C SER A 186 21.60 4.09 14.88
N SER A 187 20.97 5.05 15.54
CA SER A 187 21.59 5.80 16.64
C SER A 187 20.95 5.56 18.00
N HIS A 188 19.68 5.16 18.03
CA HIS A 188 18.91 5.09 19.28
C HIS A 188 18.45 3.67 19.63
N LEU A 189 18.49 2.72 18.70
CA LEU A 189 18.05 1.35 18.95
C LEU A 189 18.81 0.68 20.11
N ILE A 190 20.14 0.68 20.08
CA ILE A 190 20.93 -0.04 21.08
C ILE A 190 20.81 0.60 22.48
N PRO A 191 20.94 1.93 22.66
CA PRO A 191 20.66 2.56 23.95
C PRO A 191 19.26 2.23 24.47
N TYR A 192 18.27 2.21 23.58
CA TYR A 192 16.89 1.86 23.91
C TYR A 192 16.77 0.39 24.37
N LEU A 193 17.36 -0.56 23.64
CA LEU A 193 17.36 -1.97 24.01
C LEU A 193 18.07 -2.24 25.33
N LYS A 194 19.24 -1.63 25.57
CA LYS A 194 19.98 -1.76 26.83
C LYS A 194 19.14 -1.28 28.03
N ARG A 195 18.31 -0.25 27.83
CA ARG A 195 17.44 0.32 28.88
C ARG A 195 16.15 -0.48 29.10
N TYR A 196 15.44 -0.84 28.04
CA TYR A 196 14.07 -1.37 28.13
C TYR A 196 13.97 -2.87 27.85
N ARG A 197 15.06 -3.49 27.36
CA ARG A 197 15.17 -4.92 27.07
C ARG A 197 14.12 -5.46 26.11
N SER A 198 13.43 -4.61 25.34
CA SER A 198 12.44 -5.05 24.37
C SER A 198 12.23 -4.02 23.28
N TRP A 199 12.20 -4.45 22.03
CA TRP A 199 11.97 -3.58 20.88
C TRP A 199 10.46 -3.37 20.61
N GLY A 200 9.70 -4.45 20.52
CA GLY A 200 8.34 -4.44 19.99
C GLY A 200 7.24 -4.11 21.00
N ARG A 201 7.50 -4.24 22.32
CA ARG A 201 6.46 -4.09 23.36
C ARG A 201 5.75 -2.74 23.39
N VAL A 202 6.44 -1.67 23.00
CA VAL A 202 5.86 -0.31 22.93
C VAL A 202 5.43 0.09 21.52
N SER A 203 5.44 -0.86 20.57
CA SER A 203 5.04 -0.58 19.19
C SER A 203 3.52 -0.45 19.05
N GLU A 204 3.10 0.25 18.01
CA GLU A 204 1.68 0.45 17.68
C GLU A 204 0.99 -0.84 17.19
N GLN A 205 1.72 -1.96 17.05
CA GLN A 205 1.15 -3.23 16.57
C GLN A 205 0.01 -3.73 17.47
N GLY A 206 0.11 -3.49 18.79
CA GLY A 206 -0.97 -3.83 19.73
C GLY A 206 -2.26 -3.08 19.41
N ILE A 207 -2.17 -1.77 19.18
CA ILE A 207 -3.32 -0.91 18.84
C ILE A 207 -3.87 -1.25 17.45
N GLU A 208 -3.01 -1.54 16.48
CA GLU A 208 -3.45 -1.92 15.13
C GLU A 208 -4.23 -3.25 15.13
N SER A 209 -3.86 -4.19 16.01
CA SER A 209 -4.65 -5.41 16.20
C SER A 209 -6.05 -5.12 16.78
N LEU A 210 -6.16 -4.12 17.66
CA LEU A 210 -7.42 -3.66 18.23
C LEU A 210 -8.29 -2.96 17.18
N HIS A 211 -7.71 -2.19 16.25
CA HIS A 211 -8.44 -1.57 15.14
C HIS A 211 -9.21 -2.63 14.32
N ALA A 212 -8.61 -3.79 14.04
CA ALA A 212 -9.30 -4.87 13.33
C ALA A 212 -10.49 -5.46 14.13
N ILE A 213 -10.39 -5.52 15.46
CA ILE A 213 -11.51 -5.92 16.33
C ILE A 213 -12.61 -4.85 16.29
N PHE A 214 -12.23 -3.59 16.44
CA PHE A 214 -13.16 -2.45 16.40
C PHE A 214 -13.95 -2.40 15.09
N ASN A 215 -13.31 -2.61 13.94
CA ASN A 215 -13.97 -2.66 12.63
C ASN A 215 -15.00 -3.81 12.53
N ARG A 216 -14.66 -5.00 13.07
CA ARG A 216 -15.62 -6.12 13.12
C ARG A 216 -16.82 -5.81 14.02
N LEU A 217 -16.60 -5.17 15.16
CA LEU A 217 -17.68 -4.76 16.05
C LEU A 217 -18.56 -3.67 15.43
N ASN A 218 -17.98 -2.75 14.67
CA ASN A 218 -18.74 -1.74 13.91
C ASN A 218 -19.72 -2.34 12.91
N VAL A 219 -19.31 -3.42 12.23
CA VAL A 219 -20.18 -4.18 11.32
C VAL A 219 -21.24 -4.95 12.12
N ARG A 220 -20.85 -5.60 13.22
CA ARG A 220 -21.78 -6.35 14.09
C ARG A 220 -22.91 -5.47 14.62
N PHE A 221 -22.60 -4.24 15.03
CA PHE A 221 -23.58 -3.29 15.54
C PHE A 221 -24.07 -2.30 14.47
N ALA A 222 -23.99 -2.64 13.17
CA ALA A 222 -24.41 -1.76 12.09
C ALA A 222 -25.91 -1.41 12.13
N ALA A 223 -26.74 -2.27 12.73
CA ALA A 223 -28.18 -2.02 12.89
C ALA A 223 -28.51 -0.97 13.98
N VAL A 224 -27.57 -0.66 14.87
CA VAL A 224 -27.75 0.33 15.95
C VAL A 224 -27.56 1.72 15.36
N ARG A 225 -28.66 2.47 15.23
CA ARG A 225 -28.68 3.79 14.59
C ARG A 225 -28.17 4.91 15.50
N ASP A 226 -28.34 4.78 16.82
CA ASP A 226 -27.79 5.75 17.76
C ASP A 226 -26.27 5.56 17.91
N PRO A 227 -25.45 6.56 17.52
CA PRO A 227 -24.00 6.46 17.60
C PRO A 227 -23.50 6.30 19.04
N ILE A 228 -24.16 6.89 20.03
CA ILE A 228 -23.75 6.79 21.43
C ILE A 228 -23.97 5.35 21.91
N GLN A 229 -25.17 4.81 21.71
CA GLN A 229 -25.46 3.41 22.04
C GLN A 229 -24.54 2.44 21.29
N LYS A 230 -24.25 2.68 20.00
CA LYS A 230 -23.32 1.85 19.23
C LYS A 230 -21.92 1.87 19.84
N ALA A 231 -21.39 3.05 20.18
CA ALA A 231 -20.08 3.18 20.82
C ALA A 231 -20.05 2.48 22.19
N THR A 232 -21.08 2.66 23.01
CA THR A 232 -21.22 1.97 24.31
C THR A 232 -21.17 0.45 24.15
N LEU A 233 -21.90 -0.12 23.18
CA LEU A 233 -21.87 -1.57 22.92
C LEU A 233 -20.51 -2.08 22.43
N ILE A 234 -19.78 -1.26 21.66
CA ILE A 234 -18.42 -1.60 21.23
C ILE A 234 -17.47 -1.61 22.43
N VAL A 235 -17.49 -0.56 23.26
CA VAL A 235 -16.64 -0.45 24.46
C VAL A 235 -16.97 -1.56 25.46
N ASP A 236 -18.25 -1.81 25.71
CA ASP A 236 -18.70 -2.91 26.56
C ASP A 236 -18.23 -4.26 26.00
N ARG A 237 -18.31 -4.48 24.69
CA ARG A 237 -17.78 -5.72 24.12
C ARG A 237 -16.25 -5.83 24.27
N LEU A 238 -15.52 -4.73 24.14
CA LEU A 238 -14.07 -4.69 24.31
C LEU A 238 -13.66 -4.88 25.78
N SER A 239 -14.43 -4.40 26.76
CA SER A 239 -14.13 -4.65 28.18
C SER A 239 -14.27 -6.13 28.56
N HIS A 240 -15.15 -6.86 27.88
CA HIS A 240 -15.26 -8.32 28.01
C HIS A 240 -14.15 -9.10 27.28
N PHE A 241 -13.41 -8.46 26.36
CA PHE A 241 -12.21 -9.06 25.78
C PHE A 241 -11.08 -8.97 26.82
N ASN A 242 -10.94 -10.02 27.62
CA ASN A 242 -9.85 -10.15 28.59
C ASN A 242 -8.48 -10.40 27.92
N LEU A 243 -8.05 -9.49 27.04
CA LEU A 243 -6.80 -9.61 26.29
C LEU A 243 -5.56 -9.27 27.14
N ILE A 244 -5.75 -8.66 28.32
CA ILE A 244 -4.67 -8.12 29.16
C ILE A 244 -4.35 -9.03 30.36
N PHE A 245 -5.32 -9.78 30.91
CA PHE A 245 -5.11 -10.50 32.18
C PHE A 245 -4.80 -12.01 32.07
N ASP A 246 -4.77 -12.61 30.88
CA ASP A 246 -4.57 -14.07 30.73
C ASP A 246 -3.10 -14.55 30.64
N ILE A 247 -2.12 -13.67 30.83
CA ILE A 247 -0.67 -14.03 30.80
C ILE A 247 0.00 -14.08 32.19
N GLY A 248 -0.75 -14.02 33.29
CA GLY A 248 -0.23 -14.21 34.65
C GLY A 248 0.88 -13.22 35.07
N SER A 249 1.13 -12.20 34.25
CA SER A 249 2.20 -11.22 34.44
C SER A 249 1.57 -9.99 35.08
N SER A 250 1.47 -10.00 36.41
CA SER A 250 1.20 -8.78 37.16
C SER A 250 2.35 -7.82 36.92
N TRP A 251 2.07 -6.67 36.29
CA TRP A 251 3.01 -5.55 36.21
C TRP A 251 3.20 -4.89 37.59
N PHE A 252 2.34 -5.21 38.54
CA PHE A 252 2.50 -4.94 39.97
C PHE A 252 3.16 -6.18 40.60
N LYS A 253 4.45 -6.38 40.36
CA LYS A 253 5.26 -7.02 41.38
C LYS A 253 5.74 -5.87 42.26
N GLU A 254 5.03 -5.68 43.37
CA GLU A 254 5.52 -4.91 44.50
C GLU A 254 6.84 -5.55 44.96
N GLU A 255 7.85 -4.71 45.24
CA GLU A 255 9.03 -5.09 46.02
C GLU A 255 8.63 -5.54 47.43
#